data_AF-A0A229XB41-F1
#
_entry.id   AF-A0A229XB41-F1
#
_cell.length_a   1.000
_cell.length_b   1.000
_cell.length_c   1.000
_cell.angle_alpha   90.00
_cell.angle_beta   90.00
_cell.angle_gamma   90.00
#
_symmetry.space_group_name_H-M   'P 1'
#
loop_
_entity.id
_entity.type
_entity.pdbx_description
1 polymer ?
#
loop_
_entity_poly.entity_id
_entity_poly.type
_entity_poly.pdbx_seq_one_letter_code
_entity_poly.pdbx_strand_id
1 'polypeptide(L)'
;MHNNDPSSQTSDNRRDATKDDVQDKSDTENSRALATSLVNKCRRLLGEIDTLQSMLNRNLRNPQLVEVRSLRSNVLSELRMLEKLSKKVHEVSAPADAESGSHDDEAELRLLHALRSSNLPFYEAVWNVAKNTCTGLVAFGKRFYWDGGAQHGGKGPEENQAKKKPSHDKRKSVFVDIVADDGEEWVKVSTISETRLLFEMAKKGWEADSQDGGDGEARTVLRNYDDDDSDSHDDDDDEVELIKLARDMRKAANAIRIRYKHPRLRFVIPKIEERRSPEIDDLLKEIRSYGITVNCGGDIARAHTEYAEGPEHAAVEEGELSQLLPSPFKRFTSTLNVDCTLLLAMVSDLSHYKTVTLSPFHHKAIFRQVEVEKQRPLLPTELWPAMTAHDLVCTEEAARRMREIVDTIGTDAERKRTQLMMGDAPFNDCDTTSLLEKFQELSDYEVPSGWKIPIRTVKAKSAIEAARDQGTLPPVSRKVAEVLSDINYSVFMYGWSTGVTTISSNRTVVKQIETIIEEHRNGDEDLEGPPVWVCETARSLAGKDKDRKM
;
A
#
# COMPACT_ATOMS: atom_id res chain seq x y z
N MET A 1 -28.66 97.26 13.26
CA MET A 1 -29.16 97.04 14.65
C MET A 1 -28.82 95.60 15.00
N HIS A 2 -27.61 95.37 15.53
CA HIS A 2 -27.33 95.02 16.94
C HIS A 2 -27.67 93.56 17.35
N ASN A 3 -26.62 92.73 17.32
CA ASN A 3 -26.14 91.73 18.29
C ASN A 3 -27.09 90.71 18.98
N ASN A 4 -26.82 89.40 18.85
CA ASN A 4 -25.98 88.59 19.76
C ASN A 4 -26.05 87.06 19.43
N ASP A 5 -24.91 86.38 19.47
CA ASP A 5 -24.70 84.91 19.61
C ASP A 5 -24.70 84.55 21.14
N PRO A 6 -24.64 83.28 21.67
CA PRO A 6 -24.02 82.07 21.08
C PRO A 6 -24.64 80.65 21.40
N SER A 7 -24.22 79.65 20.61
CA SER A 7 -23.91 78.23 20.95
C SER A 7 -24.90 77.28 21.66
N SER A 8 -25.22 76.13 21.03
CA SER A 8 -24.97 74.79 21.62
C SER A 8 -25.07 73.67 20.57
N GLN A 9 -24.07 72.79 20.57
CA GLN A 9 -24.00 71.52 19.83
C GLN A 9 -24.95 70.49 20.43
N THR A 10 -25.59 69.65 19.62
CA THR A 10 -26.01 68.29 20.02
C THR A 10 -26.28 67.40 18.80
N SER A 11 -25.44 66.37 18.67
CA SER A 11 -25.73 64.99 18.25
C SER A 11 -26.47 64.74 16.94
N ASP A 12 -25.71 64.44 15.89
CA ASP A 12 -26.14 63.56 14.80
C ASP A 12 -25.16 62.38 14.76
N ASN A 13 -25.49 61.29 15.46
CA ASN A 13 -24.68 60.06 15.46
C ASN A 13 -25.59 58.83 15.60
N ARG A 14 -26.37 58.53 14.56
CA ARG A 14 -27.33 57.41 14.56
C ARG A 14 -27.34 56.55 13.30
N ARG A 15 -26.23 56.50 12.56
CA ARG A 15 -26.09 55.64 11.36
C ARG A 15 -24.69 55.02 11.30
N ASP A 16 -24.44 54.00 12.11
CA ASP A 16 -23.38 53.01 11.80
C ASP A 16 -23.58 51.64 12.48
N ALA A 17 -24.35 51.56 13.59
CA ALA A 17 -24.57 50.33 14.35
C ALA A 17 -25.36 49.19 13.64
N THR A 18 -25.69 49.31 12.35
CA THR A 18 -26.46 48.29 11.60
C THR A 18 -25.67 47.60 10.50
N LYS A 19 -24.46 48.06 10.16
CA LYS A 19 -23.58 47.37 9.20
C LYS A 19 -22.65 46.38 9.91
N ASP A 20 -22.07 46.77 11.04
CA ASP A 20 -21.17 45.89 11.81
C ASP A 20 -21.93 44.70 12.41
N ASP A 21 -23.13 44.92 12.97
CA ASP A 21 -23.97 43.88 13.59
C ASP A 21 -24.59 42.88 12.56
N VAL A 22 -24.50 43.17 11.26
CA VAL A 22 -24.91 42.28 10.17
C VAL A 22 -23.71 41.49 9.63
N GLN A 23 -22.53 42.10 9.58
CA GLN A 23 -21.29 41.43 9.20
C GLN A 23 -20.90 40.37 10.24
N ASP A 24 -20.99 40.71 11.53
CA ASP A 24 -20.69 39.83 12.68
C ASP A 24 -21.56 38.58 12.68
N LYS A 25 -22.89 38.74 12.60
CA LYS A 25 -23.82 37.61 12.54
C LYS A 25 -23.57 36.70 11.33
N SER A 26 -23.16 37.27 10.19
CA SER A 26 -22.86 36.49 8.98
C SER A 26 -21.59 35.66 9.14
N ASP A 27 -20.54 36.22 9.75
CA ASP A 27 -19.27 35.53 9.94
C ASP A 27 -19.40 34.45 11.03
N THR A 28 -20.18 34.68 12.08
CA THR A 28 -20.50 33.66 13.11
C THR A 28 -21.35 32.50 12.61
N GLU A 29 -22.36 32.76 11.77
CA GLU A 29 -23.12 31.69 11.11
C GLU A 29 -22.24 30.90 10.14
N ASN A 30 -21.31 31.58 9.44
CA ASN A 30 -20.32 30.95 8.56
C ASN A 30 -19.33 30.06 9.34
N SER A 31 -18.84 30.49 10.50
CA SER A 31 -17.97 29.69 11.40
C SER A 31 -18.62 28.38 11.81
N ARG A 32 -19.87 28.44 12.26
CA ARG A 32 -20.62 27.29 12.79
C ARG A 32 -20.98 26.30 11.69
N ALA A 33 -21.41 26.80 10.53
CA ALA A 33 -21.70 25.99 9.37
C ALA A 33 -20.44 25.29 8.85
N LEU A 34 -19.31 26.00 8.78
CA LEU A 34 -18.03 25.46 8.35
C LEU A 34 -17.52 24.37 9.32
N ALA A 35 -17.53 24.63 10.63
CA ALA A 35 -17.11 23.66 11.63
C ALA A 35 -17.93 22.36 11.56
N THR A 36 -19.25 22.50 11.45
CA THR A 36 -20.17 21.35 11.34
C THR A 36 -19.92 20.56 10.07
N SER A 37 -19.73 21.25 8.93
CA SER A 37 -19.40 20.64 7.64
C SER A 37 -18.10 19.86 7.71
N LEU A 38 -17.02 20.43 8.26
CA LEU A 38 -15.72 19.79 8.40
C LEU A 38 -15.77 18.54 9.30
N VAL A 39 -16.49 18.61 10.43
CA VAL A 39 -16.69 17.46 11.32
C VAL A 39 -17.43 16.33 10.60
N ASN A 40 -18.50 16.66 9.86
CA ASN A 40 -19.28 15.66 9.11
C ASN A 40 -18.46 15.00 7.99
N LYS A 41 -17.69 15.78 7.24
CA LYS A 41 -16.76 15.29 6.22
C LYS A 41 -15.71 14.36 6.81
N CYS A 42 -15.10 14.74 7.93
CA CYS A 42 -14.08 13.94 8.62
C CYS A 42 -14.65 12.61 9.13
N ARG A 43 -15.88 12.60 9.68
CA ARG A 43 -16.58 11.36 10.08
C ARG A 43 -16.88 10.45 8.89
N ARG A 44 -17.31 11.02 7.76
CA ARG A 44 -17.57 10.27 6.52
C ARG A 44 -16.29 9.58 6.03
N LEU A 45 -15.20 10.34 5.91
CA LEU A 45 -13.89 9.82 5.51
C LEU A 45 -13.43 8.68 6.43
N LEU A 46 -13.59 8.85 7.75
CA LEU A 46 -13.22 7.82 8.71
C LEU A 46 -14.06 6.54 8.54
N GLY A 47 -15.36 6.70 8.24
CA GLY A 47 -16.26 5.59 7.93
C GLY A 47 -15.85 4.81 6.68
N GLU A 48 -15.49 5.51 5.60
CA GLU A 48 -14.99 4.87 4.37
C GLU A 48 -13.69 4.09 4.61
N ILE A 49 -12.75 4.65 5.40
CA ILE A 49 -11.51 3.98 5.79
C ILE A 49 -11.80 2.72 6.65
N ASP A 50 -12.79 2.79 7.54
CA ASP A 50 -13.23 1.64 8.36
C ASP A 50 -13.85 0.52 7.51
N THR A 51 -14.62 0.87 6.48
CA THR A 51 -15.14 -0.08 5.50
C THR A 51 -14.00 -0.81 4.79
N LEU A 52 -13.00 -0.06 4.28
CA LEU A 52 -11.81 -0.68 3.67
C LEU A 52 -11.07 -1.60 4.64
N GLN A 53 -10.87 -1.18 5.90
CA GLN A 53 -10.21 -2.01 6.91
C GLN A 53 -10.99 -3.30 7.19
N SER A 54 -12.32 -3.24 7.19
CA SER A 54 -13.19 -4.40 7.35
C SER A 54 -13.08 -5.35 6.15
N MET A 55 -13.05 -4.81 4.93
CA MET A 55 -12.83 -5.60 3.72
C MET A 55 -11.46 -6.28 3.71
N LEU A 56 -10.39 -5.60 4.14
CA LEU A 56 -9.06 -6.20 4.26
C LEU A 56 -9.06 -7.36 5.27
N ASN A 57 -9.72 -7.18 6.41
CA ASN A 57 -9.85 -8.23 7.43
C ASN A 57 -10.63 -9.44 6.92
N ARG A 58 -11.63 -9.24 6.06
CA ARG A 58 -12.48 -10.31 5.50
C ARG A 58 -11.79 -11.07 4.37
N ASN A 59 -11.12 -10.35 3.46
CA ASN A 59 -10.61 -10.92 2.20
C ASN A 59 -9.15 -11.39 2.28
N LEU A 60 -8.32 -10.77 3.12
CA LEU A 60 -6.90 -11.14 3.22
C LEU A 60 -6.67 -12.00 4.45
N ARG A 61 -5.84 -13.04 4.31
CA ARG A 61 -5.42 -13.86 5.44
C ARG A 61 -4.48 -13.10 6.39
N ASN A 62 -3.64 -12.20 5.87
CA ASN A 62 -2.80 -11.28 6.65
C ASN A 62 -3.12 -9.81 6.31
N PRO A 63 -4.07 -9.16 7.03
CA PRO A 63 -4.49 -7.79 6.74
C PRO A 63 -3.42 -6.76 7.07
N GLN A 64 -2.43 -7.10 7.91
CA GLN A 64 -1.33 -6.21 8.29
C GLN A 64 -0.35 -5.95 7.14
N LEU A 65 -0.47 -6.67 6.02
CA LEU A 65 0.26 -6.37 4.79
C LEU A 65 -0.13 -5.03 4.18
N VAL A 66 -1.35 -4.54 4.49
CA VAL A 66 -1.82 -3.24 4.02
C VAL A 66 -1.81 -2.24 5.15
N GLU A 67 -0.92 -1.25 5.08
CA GLU A 67 -0.67 -0.26 6.12
C GLU A 67 -1.71 0.90 6.05
N VAL A 68 -2.96 0.64 6.47
CA VAL A 68 -4.04 1.67 6.50
C VAL A 68 -4.01 2.53 7.77
N ARG A 69 -3.35 2.04 8.82
CA ARG A 69 -3.39 2.63 10.17
C ARG A 69 -2.93 4.10 10.21
N SER A 70 -1.93 4.47 9.41
CA SER A 70 -1.35 5.81 9.38
C SER A 70 -2.39 6.87 9.03
N LEU A 71 -3.05 6.72 7.88
CA LEU A 71 -4.11 7.64 7.43
C LEU A 71 -5.28 7.67 8.42
N ARG A 72 -5.74 6.50 8.88
CA ARG A 72 -6.82 6.40 9.88
C ARG A 72 -6.49 7.20 11.16
N SER A 73 -5.29 7.05 11.69
CA SER A 73 -4.85 7.72 12.91
C SER A 73 -4.78 9.25 12.73
N ASN A 74 -4.31 9.69 11.56
CA ASN A 74 -4.22 11.11 11.21
C ASN A 74 -5.62 11.74 11.08
N VAL A 75 -6.53 11.10 10.36
CA VAL A 75 -7.93 11.53 10.21
C VAL A 75 -8.64 11.55 11.57
N LEU A 76 -8.43 10.53 12.41
CA LEU A 76 -9.01 10.50 13.76
C LEU A 76 -8.49 11.64 14.65
N SER A 77 -7.21 11.98 14.53
CA SER A 77 -6.61 13.09 15.27
C SER A 77 -7.17 14.43 14.81
N GLU A 78 -7.35 14.59 13.49
CA GLU A 78 -8.01 15.75 12.89
C GLU A 78 -9.46 15.88 13.36
N LEU A 79 -10.23 14.77 13.37
CA LEU A 79 -11.60 14.76 13.89
C LEU A 79 -11.66 15.28 15.33
N ARG A 80 -10.78 14.79 16.20
CA ARG A 80 -10.71 15.23 17.61
C ARG A 80 -10.37 16.71 17.74
N MET A 81 -9.53 17.24 16.85
CA MET A 81 -9.20 18.66 16.81
C MET A 81 -10.40 19.48 16.37
N LEU A 82 -11.05 19.09 15.26
CA LEU A 82 -12.22 19.77 14.70
C LEU A 82 -13.42 19.73 15.65
N GLU A 83 -13.63 18.64 16.38
CA GLU A 83 -14.68 18.55 17.40
C GLU A 83 -14.43 19.51 18.57
N LYS A 84 -13.18 19.66 19.02
CA LYS A 84 -12.82 20.65 20.04
C LYS A 84 -13.03 22.07 19.52
N LEU A 85 -12.64 22.33 18.29
CA LEU A 85 -12.78 23.65 17.66
C LEU A 85 -14.25 24.01 17.45
N SER A 86 -15.05 23.04 16.99
CA SER A 86 -16.50 23.17 16.87
C SER A 86 -17.16 23.50 18.20
N LYS A 87 -16.77 22.84 19.31
CA LYS A 87 -17.31 23.17 20.65
C LYS A 87 -16.99 24.61 21.04
N LYS A 88 -15.75 25.06 20.85
CA LYS A 88 -15.35 26.45 21.13
C LYS A 88 -16.13 27.46 20.31
N VAL A 89 -16.36 27.18 19.02
CA VAL A 89 -17.20 28.03 18.16
C VAL A 89 -18.64 28.09 18.72
N HIS A 90 -19.20 26.97 19.19
CA HIS A 90 -20.54 26.99 19.80
C HIS A 90 -20.58 27.72 21.16
N GLU A 91 -19.49 27.71 21.92
CA GLU A 91 -19.36 28.42 23.21
C GLU A 91 -19.22 29.93 23.02
N VAL A 92 -18.43 30.39 22.04
CA VAL A 92 -18.23 31.82 21.72
C VAL A 92 -19.48 32.43 21.08
N SER A 93 -20.22 31.65 20.28
CA SER A 93 -21.47 32.11 19.68
C SER A 93 -22.71 32.00 20.59
N ALA A 94 -22.55 31.67 21.87
CA ALA A 94 -23.66 31.66 22.83
C ALA A 94 -23.99 33.11 23.23
N PRO A 95 -25.28 33.47 23.43
CA PRO A 95 -25.64 34.83 23.80
C PRO A 95 -25.13 35.13 25.22
N ALA A 96 -23.98 35.79 25.33
CA ALA A 96 -23.47 36.38 26.56
C ALA A 96 -23.93 37.86 26.63
N ASP A 97 -24.31 38.29 27.83
CA ASP A 97 -24.81 39.64 28.10
C ASP A 97 -23.86 40.74 27.58
N ALA A 98 -24.45 41.78 27.01
CA ALA A 98 -23.86 42.77 26.10
C ALA A 98 -22.85 43.77 26.71
N GLU A 99 -21.73 43.30 27.30
CA GLU A 99 -20.70 44.20 27.86
C GLU A 99 -19.24 43.96 27.40
N SER A 100 -18.96 43.10 26.40
CA SER A 100 -17.57 42.84 25.95
C SER A 100 -17.34 42.80 24.43
N GLY A 101 -17.95 43.70 23.66
CA GLY A 101 -17.90 43.72 22.18
C GLY A 101 -16.58 44.18 21.52
N SER A 102 -15.42 43.66 21.95
CA SER A 102 -14.16 43.82 21.18
C SER A 102 -13.17 42.66 21.35
N HIS A 103 -13.32 41.87 22.43
CA HIS A 103 -12.46 40.70 22.67
C HIS A 103 -12.98 39.42 22.01
N ASP A 104 -14.27 39.35 21.70
CA ASP A 104 -14.91 38.18 21.09
C ASP A 104 -14.63 38.08 19.58
N ASP A 105 -14.57 39.20 18.86
CA ASP A 105 -14.34 39.23 17.40
C ASP A 105 -12.95 38.70 17.02
N GLU A 106 -11.91 39.07 17.79
CA GLU A 106 -10.55 38.58 17.57
C GLU A 106 -10.43 37.08 17.89
N ALA A 107 -11.20 36.59 18.88
CA ALA A 107 -11.25 35.17 19.21
C ALA A 107 -11.98 34.36 18.12
N GLU A 108 -13.09 34.88 17.59
CA GLU A 108 -13.83 34.28 16.48
C GLU A 108 -12.99 34.23 15.20
N LEU A 109 -12.33 35.32 14.81
CA LEU A 109 -11.43 35.33 13.65
C LEU A 109 -10.32 34.29 13.77
N ARG A 110 -9.71 34.14 14.96
CA ARG A 110 -8.71 33.09 15.22
C ARG A 110 -9.29 31.68 15.07
N LEU A 111 -10.53 31.44 15.52
CA LEU A 111 -11.21 30.15 15.35
C LEU A 111 -11.51 29.87 13.88
N LEU A 112 -11.95 30.86 13.12
CA LEU A 112 -12.16 30.78 11.67
C LEU A 112 -10.88 30.45 10.92
N HIS A 113 -9.77 31.13 11.23
CA HIS A 113 -8.46 30.83 10.64
C HIS A 113 -7.99 29.41 11.00
N ALA A 114 -8.25 28.95 12.24
CA ALA A 114 -7.95 27.58 12.64
C ALA A 114 -8.79 26.55 11.86
N LEU A 115 -10.08 26.83 11.59
CA LEU A 115 -10.92 25.96 10.77
C LEU A 115 -10.44 25.90 9.31
N ARG A 116 -10.08 27.07 8.74
CA ARG A 116 -9.57 27.18 7.37
C ARG A 116 -8.19 26.53 7.19
N SER A 117 -7.42 26.38 8.27
CA SER A 117 -6.11 25.70 8.27
C SER A 117 -6.18 24.21 8.60
N SER A 118 -7.38 23.61 8.59
CA SER A 118 -7.55 22.16 8.74
C SER A 118 -6.79 21.37 7.67
N ASN A 119 -6.24 20.22 8.07
CA ASN A 119 -5.58 19.28 7.16
C ASN A 119 -6.58 18.35 6.45
N LEU A 120 -7.87 18.42 6.78
CA LEU A 120 -8.90 17.57 6.21
C LEU A 120 -8.90 17.57 4.66
N PRO A 121 -8.80 18.71 3.95
CA PRO A 121 -8.77 18.70 2.49
C PRO A 121 -7.61 17.89 1.90
N PHE A 122 -6.47 17.81 2.62
CA PHE A 122 -5.35 16.96 2.20
C PHE A 122 -5.69 15.48 2.37
N TYR A 123 -6.24 15.07 3.52
CA TYR A 123 -6.62 13.67 3.73
C TYR A 123 -7.74 13.22 2.77
N GLU A 124 -8.71 14.09 2.48
CA GLU A 124 -9.74 13.85 1.47
C GLU A 124 -9.12 13.67 0.08
N ALA A 125 -8.15 14.52 -0.30
CA ALA A 125 -7.45 14.38 -1.57
C ALA A 125 -6.69 13.04 -1.66
N VAL A 126 -5.92 12.68 -0.63
CA VAL A 126 -5.21 11.38 -0.58
C VAL A 126 -6.17 10.21 -0.73
N TRP A 127 -7.28 10.24 0.00
CA TRP A 127 -8.28 9.19 -0.05
C TRP A 127 -8.96 9.09 -1.41
N ASN A 128 -9.39 10.22 -1.99
CA ASN A 128 -10.04 10.27 -3.30
C ASN A 128 -9.10 9.80 -4.41
N VAL A 129 -7.82 10.20 -4.37
CA VAL A 129 -6.82 9.71 -5.33
C VAL A 129 -6.67 8.20 -5.23
N ALA A 130 -6.55 7.66 -4.02
CA ALA A 130 -6.48 6.22 -3.83
C ALA A 130 -7.74 5.52 -4.37
N LYS A 131 -8.92 5.91 -3.87
CA LYS A 131 -10.20 5.30 -4.20
C LYS A 131 -10.50 5.30 -5.70
N ASN A 132 -10.16 6.37 -6.41
CA ASN A 132 -10.59 6.56 -7.80
C ASN A 132 -9.53 6.18 -8.84
N THR A 133 -8.24 6.18 -8.48
CA THR A 133 -7.15 6.04 -9.47
C THR A 133 -6.15 4.94 -9.14
N CYS A 134 -6.21 4.36 -7.94
CA CYS A 134 -5.26 3.35 -7.50
C CYS A 134 -5.91 1.97 -7.39
N THR A 135 -5.10 0.94 -7.57
CA THR A 135 -5.48 -0.46 -7.33
C THR A 135 -4.46 -1.13 -6.43
N GLY A 136 -4.79 -2.22 -5.75
CA GLY A 136 -3.81 -3.04 -5.01
C GLY A 136 -3.03 -2.24 -3.96
N LEU A 137 -3.73 -1.64 -3.01
CA LEU A 137 -3.15 -0.79 -1.96
C LEU A 137 -2.20 -1.59 -1.07
N VAL A 138 -1.02 -1.04 -0.80
CA VAL A 138 -0.03 -1.58 0.15
C VAL A 138 0.10 -0.69 1.38
N ALA A 139 0.06 0.63 1.23
CA ALA A 139 0.23 1.54 2.36
C ALA A 139 -0.33 2.93 2.10
N PHE A 140 -0.79 3.57 3.16
CA PHE A 140 -0.91 5.02 3.24
C PHE A 140 0.22 5.60 4.09
N GLY A 141 0.90 6.61 3.57
CA GLY A 141 1.91 7.38 4.30
C GLY A 141 3.12 6.54 4.73
N LYS A 142 3.96 6.16 3.76
CA LYS A 142 5.13 5.31 3.97
C LYS A 142 6.42 6.05 3.65
N ARG A 143 7.43 5.85 4.50
CA ARG A 143 8.75 6.47 4.36
C ARG A 143 9.76 5.49 3.78
N PHE A 144 10.45 5.91 2.71
CA PHE A 144 11.49 5.14 2.03
C PHE A 144 12.85 5.82 2.20
N TYR A 145 13.93 5.05 2.25
CA TYR A 145 15.28 5.54 2.55
C TYR A 145 16.25 5.10 1.44
N TRP A 146 17.28 5.92 1.16
CA TRP A 146 18.31 5.60 0.16
C TRP A 146 19.76 5.60 0.69
N ASP A 147 19.99 5.83 1.99
CA ASP A 147 21.35 5.77 2.59
C ASP A 147 21.72 4.47 3.27
N GLY A 148 20.82 3.49 3.27
CA GLY A 148 21.14 2.19 3.80
C GLY A 148 21.99 1.44 2.79
N GLY A 149 23.32 1.43 2.95
CA GLY A 149 24.20 0.53 2.22
C GLY A 149 23.58 -0.84 2.16
N ALA A 150 23.22 -1.27 0.94
CA ALA A 150 22.51 -2.49 0.62
C ALA A 150 21.47 -2.92 1.68
N GLN A 151 20.22 -2.50 1.52
CA GLN A 151 19.09 -3.27 2.08
C GLN A 151 18.96 -4.62 1.34
N HIS A 152 19.97 -5.49 1.50
CA HIS A 152 19.81 -6.92 1.28
C HIS A 152 18.88 -7.45 2.37
N GLY A 153 17.70 -7.88 1.94
CA GLY A 153 16.76 -8.59 2.79
C GLY A 153 17.36 -9.92 3.25
N GLY A 154 17.70 -10.01 4.53
CA GLY A 154 17.91 -11.30 5.21
C GLY A 154 19.22 -11.40 5.96
N LYS A 155 19.25 -10.95 7.22
CA LYS A 155 20.20 -11.51 8.17
C LYS A 155 19.66 -12.86 8.64
N GLY A 156 20.32 -13.93 8.21
CA GLY A 156 20.27 -15.23 8.87
C GLY A 156 20.79 -15.14 10.30
N PRO A 157 20.57 -16.18 11.12
CA PRO A 157 20.94 -16.17 12.52
C PRO A 157 22.43 -16.51 12.65
N GLU A 158 23.27 -15.49 12.79
CA GLU A 158 24.60 -15.67 13.39
C GLU A 158 24.75 -14.71 14.58
N GLU A 159 25.37 -15.27 15.61
CA GLU A 159 25.26 -14.93 17.01
C GLU A 159 25.90 -13.59 17.40
N ASN A 160 25.31 -13.00 18.44
CA ASN A 160 25.96 -12.17 19.46
C ASN A 160 26.99 -11.14 18.99
N GLN A 161 26.48 -9.95 18.62
CA GLN A 161 27.03 -8.69 19.14
C GLN A 161 26.00 -7.56 18.97
N ALA A 162 25.71 -6.88 20.07
CA ALA A 162 24.78 -5.76 20.17
C ALA A 162 25.28 -4.54 19.36
N LYS A 163 25.10 -4.57 18.04
CA LYS A 163 25.22 -3.37 17.20
C LYS A 163 23.85 -2.68 17.16
N LYS A 164 23.78 -1.50 17.79
CA LYS A 164 22.65 -0.56 17.69
C LYS A 164 22.24 -0.47 16.21
N LYS A 165 20.93 -0.56 15.93
CA LYS A 165 20.37 -0.29 14.60
C LYS A 165 20.97 1.03 14.09
N PRO A 166 21.51 1.10 12.86
CA PRO A 166 21.99 2.36 12.33
C PRO A 166 20.85 3.37 12.42
N SER A 167 21.10 4.52 13.04
CA SER A 167 20.17 5.63 13.02
C SER A 167 20.02 6.02 11.56
N HIS A 168 18.91 5.64 10.94
CA HIS A 168 18.65 6.01 9.55
C HIS A 168 18.64 7.54 9.50
N ASP A 169 19.54 8.10 8.70
CA ASP A 169 19.54 9.53 8.48
C ASP A 169 18.22 9.89 7.84
N LYS A 170 17.43 10.66 8.58
CA LYS A 170 16.19 11.24 8.11
C LYS A 170 16.46 11.96 6.79
N ARG A 171 17.54 12.71 6.64
CA ARG A 171 17.82 13.51 5.43
C ARG A 171 17.88 12.71 4.13
N LYS A 172 18.10 11.39 4.18
CA LYS A 172 18.18 10.53 3.00
C LYS A 172 16.99 9.60 2.87
N SER A 173 15.81 10.23 2.89
CA SER A 173 14.56 9.52 2.84
C SER A 173 13.42 10.40 2.31
N VAL A 174 12.36 9.78 1.78
CA VAL A 174 11.19 10.45 1.23
C VAL A 174 9.90 9.85 1.79
N PHE A 175 8.89 10.68 1.98
CA PHE A 175 7.57 10.26 2.42
C PHE A 175 6.59 10.19 1.24
N VAL A 176 6.10 8.99 0.97
CA VAL A 176 5.12 8.68 -0.09
C VAL A 176 3.74 8.55 0.52
N ASP A 177 2.75 9.22 -0.06
CA ASP A 177 1.41 9.29 0.53
C ASP A 177 0.59 8.03 0.27
N ILE A 178 0.74 7.42 -0.92
CA ILE A 178 0.05 6.18 -1.30
C ILE A 178 1.04 5.24 -1.99
N VAL A 179 1.08 3.99 -1.54
CA VAL A 179 1.78 2.90 -2.22
C VAL A 179 0.74 1.95 -2.79
N ALA A 180 0.67 1.87 -4.12
CA ALA A 180 -0.35 1.17 -4.88
C ALA A 180 0.26 0.16 -5.87
N ASP A 181 -0.59 -0.49 -6.65
CA ASP A 181 -0.27 -1.52 -7.64
C ASP A 181 0.58 -2.67 -7.06
N ASP A 182 0.17 -3.15 -5.89
CA ASP A 182 0.89 -4.16 -5.09
C ASP A 182 2.35 -3.75 -4.80
N GLY A 183 2.60 -2.44 -4.70
CA GLY A 183 3.90 -1.83 -4.38
C GLY A 183 4.56 -1.15 -5.57
N GLU A 184 4.17 -1.49 -6.80
CA GLU A 184 4.83 -1.03 -8.02
C GLU A 184 4.54 0.42 -8.40
N GLU A 185 3.64 1.10 -7.69
CA GLU A 185 3.38 2.52 -7.89
C GLU A 185 3.45 3.30 -6.58
N TRP A 186 4.19 4.41 -6.61
CA TRP A 186 4.30 5.37 -5.51
C TRP A 186 3.67 6.68 -5.92
N VAL A 187 2.69 7.13 -5.14
CA VAL A 187 1.94 8.35 -5.43
C VAL A 187 2.17 9.38 -4.34
N LYS A 188 2.49 10.60 -4.77
CA LYS A 188 2.55 11.80 -3.93
C LYS A 188 1.37 12.70 -4.25
N VAL A 189 0.67 13.16 -3.23
CA VAL A 189 -0.47 14.07 -3.37
C VAL A 189 -0.08 15.44 -2.82
N SER A 190 -0.28 16.49 -3.61
CA SER A 190 -0.01 17.87 -3.18
C SER A 190 -1.26 18.74 -3.37
N THR A 191 -1.72 19.37 -2.29
CA THR A 191 -2.86 20.31 -2.30
C THR A 191 -2.43 21.77 -2.29
N ILE A 192 -1.20 22.05 -2.74
CA ILE A 192 -0.66 23.41 -2.92
C ILE A 192 -1.52 24.21 -3.91
N SER A 193 -1.79 25.47 -3.59
CA SER A 193 -2.48 26.40 -4.50
C SER A 193 -1.51 26.96 -5.53
N GLU A 194 -2.06 27.41 -6.67
CA GLU A 194 -1.32 28.10 -7.71
C GLU A 194 -0.59 29.34 -7.16
N THR A 195 -1.30 30.19 -6.42
CA THR A 195 -0.75 31.39 -5.79
C THR A 195 0.44 31.07 -4.87
N ARG A 196 0.30 30.05 -4.02
CA ARG A 196 1.37 29.66 -3.10
C ARG A 196 2.58 29.11 -3.85
N LEU A 197 2.35 28.32 -4.89
CA LEU A 197 3.43 27.75 -5.69
C LEU A 197 4.21 28.84 -6.42
N LEU A 198 3.52 29.82 -7.02
CA LEU A 198 4.15 30.98 -7.65
C LEU A 198 4.95 31.82 -6.65
N PHE A 199 4.41 32.06 -5.44
CA PHE A 199 5.13 32.77 -4.40
C PHE A 199 6.41 32.04 -3.97
N GLU A 200 6.33 30.71 -3.84
CA GLU A 200 7.49 29.87 -3.53
C GLU A 200 8.54 29.93 -4.64
N MET A 201 8.12 29.79 -5.90
CA MET A 201 8.98 29.92 -7.08
C MET A 201 9.67 31.29 -7.12
N ALA A 202 8.92 32.38 -6.93
CA ALA A 202 9.48 33.73 -6.90
C ALA A 202 10.50 33.92 -5.77
N LYS A 203 10.20 33.41 -4.56
CA LYS A 203 11.14 33.46 -3.42
C LYS A 203 12.45 32.72 -3.70
N LYS A 204 12.40 31.66 -4.52
CA LYS A 204 13.53 30.81 -4.91
C LYS A 204 14.24 31.31 -6.18
N GLY A 205 13.88 32.49 -6.69
CA GLY A 205 14.54 33.08 -7.86
C GLY A 205 14.15 32.45 -9.19
N TRP A 206 13.04 31.72 -9.26
CA TRP A 206 12.38 31.40 -10.53
C TRP A 206 11.64 32.66 -11.01
N GLU A 207 12.34 33.53 -11.73
CA GLU A 207 11.80 34.83 -12.15
C GLU A 207 10.75 34.71 -13.27
N ALA A 208 9.55 35.22 -12.98
CA ALA A 208 8.85 36.16 -13.86
C ALA A 208 8.23 37.27 -12.99
N ASP A 209 8.68 38.50 -13.20
CA ASP A 209 8.24 39.71 -12.49
C ASP A 209 6.71 39.78 -12.36
N SER A 210 6.18 39.64 -11.15
CA SER A 210 4.78 40.01 -10.86
C SER A 210 4.58 40.43 -9.40
N GLN A 211 3.84 41.54 -9.28
CA GLN A 211 3.71 42.39 -8.09
C GLN A 211 2.97 41.74 -6.92
N ASP A 212 3.37 42.23 -5.74
CA ASP A 212 2.84 42.04 -4.41
C ASP A 212 1.30 42.01 -4.30
N GLY A 213 0.81 41.10 -3.44
CA GLY A 213 -0.60 40.89 -3.14
C GLY A 213 -0.75 39.83 -2.06
N GLY A 214 -0.54 40.23 -0.80
CA GLY A 214 -0.64 39.33 0.35
C GLY A 214 -2.08 38.86 0.63
N ASP A 215 -2.23 37.55 0.85
CA ASP A 215 -3.26 37.00 1.73
C ASP A 215 -2.77 35.69 2.38
N GLY A 216 -3.09 35.52 3.66
CA GLY A 216 -2.52 34.46 4.51
C GLY A 216 -3.16 33.09 4.25
N GLU A 217 -2.58 32.30 3.35
CA GLU A 217 -3.07 30.95 3.06
C GLU A 217 -2.50 29.86 3.99
N ALA A 218 -3.35 28.85 4.26
CA ALA A 218 -3.11 27.71 5.13
C ALA A 218 -1.81 26.95 4.81
N ARG A 219 -1.13 26.48 5.87
CA ARG A 219 0.14 25.76 5.81
C ARG A 219 -0.05 24.36 5.18
N THR A 220 0.11 24.21 3.85
CA THR A 220 0.34 22.89 3.26
C THR A 220 1.67 22.36 3.79
N VAL A 221 1.62 21.19 4.43
CA VAL A 221 2.80 20.52 4.98
C VAL A 221 3.39 19.66 3.88
N LEU A 222 4.29 20.22 3.07
CA LEU A 222 5.11 19.48 2.10
C LEU A 222 6.44 18.97 2.73
N ARG A 223 6.52 18.92 4.07
CA ARG A 223 7.77 18.67 4.79
C ARG A 223 8.21 17.21 4.69
N ASN A 224 9.37 16.98 4.09
CA ASN A 224 10.07 15.70 4.16
C ASN A 224 10.66 15.45 5.57
N TYR A 225 11.15 16.49 6.29
CA TYR A 225 11.71 16.46 7.66
C TYR A 225 11.47 17.75 8.47
N ASP A 226 11.64 17.68 9.81
CA ASP A 226 11.70 18.84 10.70
C ASP A 226 13.14 19.38 10.77
N ASP A 227 13.26 20.69 10.55
CA ASP A 227 14.50 21.44 10.34
C ASP A 227 15.06 22.04 11.64
N ASP A 228 15.18 21.23 12.69
CA ASP A 228 15.61 21.69 14.03
C ASP A 228 17.13 21.53 14.30
N ASP A 229 17.92 21.11 13.30
CA ASP A 229 19.39 20.98 13.41
C ASP A 229 20.06 21.47 12.11
N SER A 230 20.10 22.80 11.92
CA SER A 230 20.76 23.49 10.80
C SER A 230 22.21 23.81 11.16
N ASP A 231 23.17 23.05 10.63
CA ASP A 231 24.59 23.44 10.54
C ASP A 231 25.34 22.65 9.44
N SER A 232 24.79 22.63 8.22
CA SER A 232 25.58 22.22 7.04
C SER A 232 25.07 22.85 5.76
N HIS A 233 25.96 23.55 5.05
CA HIS A 233 25.78 24.07 3.69
C HIS A 233 25.34 22.94 2.73
N ASP A 234 24.07 22.92 2.33
CA ASP A 234 23.62 22.19 1.15
C ASP A 234 23.22 23.22 0.07
N ASP A 235 23.77 23.09 -1.14
CA ASP A 235 23.50 23.90 -2.34
C ASP A 235 22.03 23.78 -2.86
N ASP A 236 21.11 23.26 -2.04
CA ASP A 236 19.71 22.97 -2.37
C ASP A 236 18.72 23.94 -1.68
N ASP A 237 19.22 24.94 -0.93
CA ASP A 237 18.39 25.94 -0.28
C ASP A 237 17.65 26.86 -1.27
N ASP A 238 18.02 26.86 -2.55
CA ASP A 238 17.39 27.65 -3.60
C ASP A 238 16.40 26.85 -4.47
N GLU A 239 16.14 25.57 -4.17
CA GLU A 239 15.23 24.74 -4.96
C GLU A 239 13.77 24.82 -4.47
N VAL A 240 12.81 24.73 -5.40
CA VAL A 240 11.37 24.60 -5.10
C VAL A 240 11.11 23.23 -4.44
N GLU A 241 10.30 23.18 -3.37
CA GLU A 241 10.05 22.00 -2.54
C GLU A 241 9.54 20.81 -3.35
N LEU A 242 8.71 21.05 -4.38
CA LEU A 242 8.21 20.00 -5.27
C LEU A 242 9.30 19.37 -6.15
N ILE A 243 10.29 20.13 -6.60
CA ILE A 243 11.42 19.60 -7.39
C ILE A 243 12.33 18.77 -6.48
N LYS A 244 12.65 19.29 -5.29
CA LYS A 244 13.41 18.56 -4.27
C LYS A 244 12.75 17.21 -3.96
N LEU A 245 11.44 17.22 -3.78
CA LEU A 245 10.64 16.01 -3.55
C LEU A 245 10.66 15.05 -4.74
N ALA A 246 10.56 15.55 -5.98
CA ALA A 246 10.65 14.73 -7.19
C ALA A 246 12.01 14.01 -7.28
N ARG A 247 13.08 14.77 -7.07
CA ARG A 247 14.46 14.24 -7.01
C ARG A 247 14.63 13.19 -5.92
N ASP A 248 14.14 13.46 -4.71
CA ASP A 248 14.20 12.53 -3.58
C ASP A 248 13.37 11.26 -3.82
N MET A 249 12.18 11.38 -4.41
CA MET A 249 11.37 10.23 -4.81
C MET A 249 12.08 9.38 -5.86
N ARG A 250 12.74 10.00 -6.85
CA ARG A 250 13.55 9.28 -7.83
C ARG A 250 14.73 8.56 -7.19
N LYS A 251 15.48 9.22 -6.30
CA LYS A 251 16.59 8.59 -5.55
C LYS A 251 16.12 7.38 -4.74
N ALA A 252 15.01 7.52 -4.01
CA ALA A 252 14.43 6.43 -3.23
C ALA A 252 13.94 5.27 -4.11
N ALA A 253 13.25 5.57 -5.21
CA ALA A 253 12.78 4.55 -6.15
C ALA A 253 13.95 3.79 -6.79
N ASN A 254 15.04 4.49 -7.09
CA ASN A 254 16.25 3.88 -7.64
C ASN A 254 16.96 2.93 -6.66
N ALA A 255 16.73 3.10 -5.35
CA ALA A 255 17.30 2.25 -4.32
C ALA A 255 16.44 1.00 -4.03
N ILE A 256 15.23 0.89 -4.60
CA ILE A 256 14.28 -0.18 -4.28
C ILE A 256 13.88 -0.94 -5.54
N ARG A 257 13.81 -2.27 -5.43
CA ARG A 257 13.23 -3.15 -6.45
C ARG A 257 12.01 -3.86 -5.89
N ILE A 258 10.96 -3.91 -6.69
CA ILE A 258 9.72 -4.64 -6.44
C ILE A 258 9.52 -5.53 -7.65
N ARG A 259 9.63 -6.85 -7.45
CA ARG A 259 9.63 -7.83 -8.55
C ARG A 259 10.64 -7.46 -9.65
N TYR A 260 11.88 -7.17 -9.23
CA TYR A 260 13.01 -6.78 -10.09
C TYR A 260 12.88 -5.44 -10.82
N LYS A 261 11.81 -4.67 -10.59
CA LYS A 261 11.58 -3.37 -11.24
C LYS A 261 11.57 -2.23 -10.23
N HIS A 262 11.91 -1.04 -10.69
CA HIS A 262 11.68 0.18 -9.93
C HIS A 262 10.19 0.52 -9.86
N PRO A 263 9.72 1.06 -8.72
CA PRO A 263 8.36 1.56 -8.63
C PRO A 263 8.16 2.76 -9.58
N ARG A 264 6.98 2.80 -10.20
CA ARG A 264 6.52 3.93 -11.01
C ARG A 264 6.17 5.09 -10.08
N LEU A 265 6.57 6.30 -10.47
CA LEU A 265 6.37 7.50 -9.66
C LEU A 265 5.26 8.36 -10.26
N ARG A 266 4.33 8.81 -9.41
CA ARG A 266 3.23 9.68 -9.79
C ARG A 266 3.01 10.82 -8.81
N PHE A 267 2.88 12.04 -9.31
CA PHE A 267 2.46 13.22 -8.57
C PHE A 267 1.03 13.56 -8.94
N VAL A 268 0.19 13.82 -7.94
CA VAL A 268 -1.18 14.27 -8.13
C VAL A 268 -1.34 15.62 -7.44
N ILE A 269 -1.63 16.66 -8.22
CA ILE A 269 -1.68 18.05 -7.77
C ILE A 269 -3.07 18.64 -8.11
N PRO A 270 -4.12 18.35 -7.31
CA PRO A 270 -5.50 18.60 -7.72
C PRO A 270 -5.87 20.08 -7.90
N LYS A 271 -5.12 21.01 -7.30
CA LYS A 271 -5.41 22.45 -7.31
C LYS A 271 -4.62 23.24 -8.36
N ILE A 272 -3.83 22.56 -9.17
CA ILE A 272 -3.06 23.16 -10.27
C ILE A 272 -3.70 22.74 -11.59
N GLU A 273 -3.83 23.68 -12.52
CA GLU A 273 -4.28 23.43 -13.89
C GLU A 273 -3.12 23.70 -14.86
N GLU A 274 -2.88 22.78 -15.78
CA GLU A 274 -1.86 22.97 -16.81
C GLU A 274 -2.25 24.08 -17.78
N ARG A 275 -1.25 24.74 -18.38
CA ARG A 275 -1.44 25.78 -19.41
C ARG A 275 -2.05 27.08 -18.91
N ARG A 276 -2.19 27.23 -17.60
CA ARG A 276 -2.67 28.47 -16.97
C ARG A 276 -1.53 29.45 -16.68
N SER A 277 -0.40 28.93 -16.19
CA SER A 277 0.83 29.68 -15.93
C SER A 277 2.02 28.98 -16.61
N PRO A 278 2.75 29.66 -17.50
CA PRO A 278 3.91 29.07 -18.16
C PRO A 278 5.03 28.71 -17.17
N GLU A 279 5.18 29.47 -16.09
CA GLU A 279 6.16 29.21 -15.05
C GLU A 279 5.87 27.88 -14.34
N ILE A 280 4.60 27.65 -13.98
CA ILE A 280 4.19 26.37 -13.37
C ILE A 280 4.33 25.24 -14.37
N ASP A 281 4.02 25.44 -15.65
CA ASP A 281 4.20 24.39 -16.65
C ASP A 281 5.66 23.97 -16.82
N ASP A 282 6.60 24.92 -16.72
CA ASP A 282 8.04 24.63 -16.70
C ASP A 282 8.44 23.82 -15.43
N LEU A 283 7.85 24.13 -14.27
CA LEU A 283 7.99 23.31 -13.06
C LEU A 283 7.50 21.88 -13.26
N LEU A 284 6.30 21.72 -13.83
CA LEU A 284 5.72 20.40 -14.07
C LEU A 284 6.57 19.61 -15.07
N LYS A 285 7.15 20.29 -16.07
CA LYS A 285 8.09 19.69 -17.03
C LYS A 285 9.38 19.26 -16.35
N GLU A 286 9.91 20.03 -15.42
CA GLU A 286 11.09 19.65 -14.64
C GLU A 286 10.80 18.43 -13.75
N ILE A 287 9.66 18.38 -13.07
CA ILE A 287 9.23 17.19 -12.31
C ILE A 287 9.16 15.94 -13.21
N ARG A 288 8.64 16.10 -14.44
CA ARG A 288 8.58 15.02 -15.44
C ARG A 288 9.96 14.59 -15.96
N SER A 289 10.96 15.48 -15.94
CA SER A 289 12.34 15.16 -16.36
C SER A 289 12.93 14.06 -15.46
N TYR A 290 12.51 14.00 -14.19
CA TYR A 290 12.80 12.90 -13.27
C TYR A 290 11.99 11.63 -13.56
N GLY A 291 11.29 11.49 -14.69
CA GLY A 291 10.50 10.32 -15.06
C GLY A 291 9.24 10.12 -14.22
N ILE A 292 8.70 11.18 -13.62
CA ILE A 292 7.50 11.15 -12.79
C ILE A 292 6.28 11.52 -13.64
N THR A 293 5.21 10.73 -13.55
CA THR A 293 3.92 11.09 -14.14
C THR A 293 3.26 12.15 -13.28
N VAL A 294 2.78 13.24 -13.88
CA VAL A 294 2.13 14.33 -13.14
C VAL A 294 0.68 14.47 -13.61
N ASN A 295 -0.26 14.43 -12.66
CA ASN A 295 -1.69 14.63 -12.89
C ASN A 295 -2.18 15.89 -12.17
N CYS A 296 -2.70 16.84 -12.93
CA CYS A 296 -3.22 18.11 -12.45
C CYS A 296 -4.76 18.09 -12.39
N GLY A 297 -5.37 19.09 -11.73
CA GLY A 297 -6.82 19.17 -11.48
C GLY A 297 -7.69 19.02 -12.73
N GLY A 298 -7.26 19.62 -13.85
CA GLY A 298 -7.97 19.54 -15.13
C GLY A 298 -8.06 18.11 -15.70
N ASP A 299 -7.06 17.26 -15.45
CA ASP A 299 -7.07 15.86 -15.91
C ASP A 299 -7.89 14.94 -14.98
N ILE A 300 -7.89 15.25 -13.68
CA ILE A 300 -8.65 14.52 -12.67
C ILE A 300 -10.16 14.77 -12.88
N ALA A 301 -10.56 16.02 -13.14
CA ALA A 301 -11.95 16.38 -13.42
C ALA A 301 -12.50 15.71 -14.69
N ARG A 302 -11.66 15.54 -15.73
CA ARG A 302 -12.05 14.86 -16.98
C ARG A 302 -12.25 13.36 -16.80
N ALA A 303 -11.45 12.72 -15.94
CA ALA A 303 -11.66 11.32 -15.56
C ALA A 303 -12.96 11.12 -14.75
N HIS A 304 -13.39 12.12 -13.99
CA HIS A 304 -14.66 12.10 -13.25
C HIS A 304 -15.89 12.29 -14.14
N THR A 305 -15.81 13.09 -15.21
CA THR A 305 -16.95 13.34 -16.12
C THR A 305 -17.36 12.14 -16.98
N GLU A 306 -16.54 11.09 -17.10
CA GLU A 306 -16.93 9.88 -17.83
C GLU A 306 -17.73 8.87 -16.97
N TYR A 307 -17.79 9.03 -15.64
CA TYR A 307 -18.42 8.05 -14.74
C TYR A 307 -19.29 8.62 -13.60
N ALA A 308 -19.42 9.94 -13.43
CA ALA A 308 -20.11 10.52 -12.25
C ALA A 308 -21.38 11.32 -12.61
N GLU A 309 -22.48 10.62 -12.90
CA GLU A 309 -23.84 11.13 -12.65
C GLU A 309 -24.44 10.35 -11.46
N GLY A 310 -23.96 10.63 -10.25
CA GLY A 310 -24.47 10.01 -9.02
C GLY A 310 -24.57 11.04 -7.88
N PRO A 311 -25.61 10.98 -7.03
CA PRO A 311 -25.83 11.99 -5.99
C PRO A 311 -24.73 11.94 -4.92
N GLU A 312 -24.18 13.12 -4.57
CA GLU A 312 -23.09 13.36 -3.59
C GLU A 312 -23.38 12.92 -2.12
N HIS A 313 -24.46 12.16 -1.92
CA HIS A 313 -25.00 11.72 -0.63
C HIS A 313 -25.07 10.20 -0.45
N ALA A 314 -24.66 9.38 -1.42
CA ALA A 314 -24.65 7.93 -1.28
C ALA A 314 -23.45 7.46 -0.42
N ALA A 315 -23.68 6.47 0.45
CA ALA A 315 -22.60 5.78 1.14
C ALA A 315 -21.77 5.01 0.10
N VAL A 316 -20.44 5.09 0.18
CA VAL A 316 -19.53 4.34 -0.71
C VAL A 316 -19.85 2.86 -0.60
N GLU A 317 -20.25 2.26 -1.72
CA GLU A 317 -20.51 0.83 -1.78
C GLU A 317 -19.19 0.04 -1.72
N GLU A 318 -19.19 -1.13 -1.09
CA GLU A 318 -18.00 -2.01 -1.02
C GLU A 318 -17.43 -2.32 -2.41
N GLY A 319 -18.27 -2.29 -3.45
CA GLY A 319 -17.86 -2.48 -4.85
C GLY A 319 -16.83 -1.44 -5.31
N GLU A 320 -16.98 -0.17 -4.92
CA GLU A 320 -16.08 0.92 -5.31
C GLU A 320 -14.69 0.78 -4.66
N LEU A 321 -14.62 0.17 -3.46
CA LEU A 321 -13.37 -0.03 -2.73
C LEU A 321 -12.66 -1.35 -3.08
N SER A 322 -13.33 -2.24 -3.81
CA SER A 322 -12.80 -3.57 -4.13
C SER A 322 -11.47 -3.51 -4.89
N GLN A 323 -11.30 -2.51 -5.76
CA GLN A 323 -10.08 -2.31 -6.53
C GLN A 323 -8.85 -1.97 -5.68
N LEU A 324 -9.06 -1.39 -4.49
CA LEU A 324 -7.98 -1.11 -3.53
C LEU A 324 -7.46 -2.37 -2.85
N LEU A 325 -8.19 -3.48 -2.88
CA LEU A 325 -7.68 -4.73 -2.31
C LEU A 325 -6.46 -5.20 -3.12
N PRO A 326 -5.40 -5.71 -2.46
CA PRO A 326 -4.26 -6.32 -3.14
C PRO A 326 -4.71 -7.35 -4.18
N SER A 327 -4.01 -7.41 -5.31
CA SER A 327 -4.25 -8.39 -6.36
C SER A 327 -3.10 -9.38 -6.42
N PRO A 328 -3.00 -10.31 -5.45
CA PRO A 328 -1.84 -11.20 -5.32
C PRO A 328 -1.61 -12.09 -6.54
N PHE A 329 -2.66 -12.28 -7.37
CA PHE A 329 -2.66 -13.16 -8.53
C PHE A 329 -2.58 -12.44 -9.88
N LYS A 330 -2.44 -11.10 -9.89
CA LYS A 330 -2.43 -10.27 -11.11
C LYS A 330 -1.47 -10.76 -12.21
N ARG A 331 -0.34 -11.37 -11.83
CA ARG A 331 0.71 -11.86 -12.74
C ARG A 331 0.78 -13.39 -12.81
N PHE A 332 -0.28 -14.09 -12.42
CA PHE A 332 -0.30 -15.53 -12.54
C PHE A 332 -0.42 -15.92 -14.01
N THR A 333 0.46 -16.82 -14.43
CA THR A 333 0.36 -17.45 -15.75
C THR A 333 -0.80 -18.44 -15.78
N SER A 334 -1.31 -18.76 -16.97
CA SER A 334 -2.40 -19.75 -17.14
C SER A 334 -2.05 -21.13 -16.58
N THR A 335 -0.77 -21.47 -16.57
CA THR A 335 -0.19 -22.64 -15.91
C THR A 335 0.68 -22.17 -14.75
N LEU A 336 0.66 -22.86 -13.62
CA LEU A 336 1.50 -22.58 -12.46
C LEU A 336 2.43 -23.75 -12.18
N ASN A 337 3.69 -23.43 -11.87
CA ASN A 337 4.68 -24.39 -11.40
C ASN A 337 4.64 -24.47 -9.87
N VAL A 338 4.29 -25.62 -9.32
CA VAL A 338 4.08 -25.80 -7.89
C VAL A 338 5.33 -26.36 -7.23
N ASP A 339 5.92 -25.60 -6.31
CA ASP A 339 7.03 -26.05 -5.48
C ASP A 339 6.60 -27.15 -4.49
N CYS A 340 7.55 -27.99 -4.10
CA CYS A 340 7.34 -29.08 -3.14
C CYS A 340 6.74 -28.60 -1.81
N THR A 341 7.06 -27.38 -1.37
CA THR A 341 6.48 -26.83 -0.12
C THR A 341 4.97 -26.65 -0.21
N LEU A 342 4.45 -26.23 -1.37
CA LEU A 342 3.02 -26.07 -1.60
C LEU A 342 2.32 -27.38 -1.98
N LEU A 343 3.03 -28.29 -2.65
CA LEU A 343 2.55 -29.66 -2.82
C LEU A 343 2.23 -30.30 -1.47
N LEU A 344 3.13 -30.17 -0.48
CA LEU A 344 2.91 -30.65 0.88
C LEU A 344 1.79 -29.89 1.60
N ALA A 345 1.67 -28.57 1.39
CA ALA A 345 0.60 -27.78 1.98
C ALA A 345 -0.80 -28.23 1.50
N MET A 346 -0.93 -28.65 0.24
CA MET A 346 -2.16 -29.17 -0.36
C MET A 346 -2.55 -30.57 0.10
N VAL A 347 -1.63 -31.31 0.73
CA VAL A 347 -1.90 -32.67 1.20
C VAL A 347 -1.67 -32.83 2.70
N SER A 348 -1.43 -31.75 3.44
CA SER A 348 -1.29 -31.82 4.91
C SER A 348 -2.63 -31.98 5.59
N ASP A 349 -2.73 -32.83 6.61
CA ASP A 349 -3.94 -32.92 7.46
C ASP A 349 -4.25 -31.56 8.12
N LEU A 350 -3.20 -30.79 8.43
CA LEU A 350 -3.32 -29.46 9.03
C LEU A 350 -4.04 -28.46 8.14
N SER A 351 -4.09 -28.68 6.83
CA SER A 351 -4.77 -27.78 5.89
C SER A 351 -6.22 -28.19 5.62
N HIS A 352 -6.57 -29.46 5.86
CA HIS A 352 -7.86 -30.05 5.46
C HIS A 352 -8.84 -30.26 6.61
N TYR A 353 -8.34 -30.47 7.83
CA TYR A 353 -9.20 -30.75 8.97
C TYR A 353 -9.32 -29.54 9.90
N LYS A 354 -10.56 -29.22 10.29
CA LYS A 354 -10.86 -28.13 11.25
C LYS A 354 -10.39 -28.49 12.65
N THR A 355 -10.39 -29.79 12.97
CA THR A 355 -9.94 -30.32 14.25
C THR A 355 -8.87 -31.37 14.02
N VAL A 356 -7.62 -31.01 14.32
CA VAL A 356 -6.50 -31.95 14.33
C VAL A 356 -6.21 -32.35 15.76
N THR A 357 -6.24 -33.65 16.06
CA THR A 357 -5.84 -34.18 17.36
C THR A 357 -4.34 -34.04 17.52
N LEU A 358 -3.90 -33.16 18.42
CA LEU A 358 -2.49 -32.94 18.67
C LEU A 358 -2.00 -33.88 19.78
N SER A 359 -1.03 -34.72 19.45
CA SER A 359 -0.23 -35.44 20.42
C SER A 359 0.67 -34.48 21.22
N PRO A 360 0.89 -34.69 22.53
CA PRO A 360 1.84 -33.92 23.34
C PRO A 360 3.28 -33.95 22.82
N PHE A 361 3.63 -34.94 21.99
CA PHE A 361 4.97 -35.13 21.44
C PHE A 361 5.22 -34.34 20.15
N HIS A 362 4.20 -33.68 19.60
CA HIS A 362 4.38 -32.83 18.43
C HIS A 362 5.28 -31.63 18.71
N HIS A 363 5.95 -31.13 17.68
CA HIS A 363 6.80 -29.96 17.81
C HIS A 363 5.95 -28.70 18.06
N LYS A 364 6.42 -27.77 18.91
CA LYS A 364 5.72 -26.50 19.25
C LYS A 364 5.26 -25.69 18.03
N ALA A 365 5.97 -25.80 16.90
CA ALA A 365 5.59 -25.14 15.66
C ALA A 365 4.24 -25.65 15.10
N ILE A 366 3.93 -26.94 15.26
CA ILE A 366 2.68 -27.54 14.79
C ILE A 366 1.50 -26.98 15.59
N PHE A 367 1.64 -26.85 16.92
CA PHE A 367 0.60 -26.23 17.77
C PHE A 367 0.25 -24.82 17.30
N ARG A 368 1.27 -23.99 17.01
CA ARG A 368 1.04 -22.64 16.47
C ARG A 368 0.36 -22.68 15.10
N GLN A 369 0.75 -23.61 14.23
CA GLN A 369 0.13 -23.78 12.92
C GLN A 369 -1.34 -24.16 13.01
N VAL A 370 -1.73 -25.02 13.95
CA VAL A 370 -3.13 -25.41 14.19
C VAL A 370 -3.95 -24.24 14.71
N GLU A 371 -3.41 -23.44 15.64
CA GLU A 371 -4.12 -22.26 16.16
C GLU A 371 -4.38 -21.23 15.05
N VAL A 372 -3.37 -20.98 14.20
CA VAL A 372 -3.52 -20.10 13.04
C VAL A 372 -4.55 -20.67 12.04
N GLU A 373 -4.53 -21.97 11.79
CA GLU A 373 -5.48 -22.61 10.85
C GLU A 373 -6.93 -22.52 11.33
N LYS A 374 -7.17 -22.71 12.63
CA LYS A 374 -8.52 -22.59 13.22
C LYS A 374 -9.13 -21.20 12.99
N GLN A 375 -8.30 -20.17 13.06
CA GLN A 375 -8.75 -18.80 12.85
C GLN A 375 -8.89 -18.48 11.37
N ARG A 376 -7.94 -18.93 10.53
CA ARG A 376 -7.88 -18.62 9.09
C ARG A 376 -7.30 -19.78 8.28
N PRO A 377 -8.16 -20.66 7.72
CA PRO A 377 -7.73 -21.87 7.04
C PRO A 377 -7.02 -21.60 5.71
N LEU A 378 -5.83 -22.20 5.52
CA LEU A 378 -4.92 -21.90 4.42
C LEU A 378 -5.52 -22.19 3.04
N LEU A 379 -6.19 -23.34 2.88
CA LEU A 379 -6.71 -23.75 1.56
C LEU A 379 -7.78 -22.81 1.02
N PRO A 380 -8.92 -22.61 1.70
CA PRO A 380 -9.98 -21.77 1.16
C PRO A 380 -9.62 -20.29 1.11
N THR A 381 -8.68 -19.82 1.95
CA THR A 381 -8.35 -18.39 2.02
C THR A 381 -7.17 -17.96 1.14
N GLU A 382 -6.23 -18.85 0.83
CA GLU A 382 -5.05 -18.51 0.02
C GLU A 382 -4.84 -19.46 -1.17
N LEU A 383 -4.70 -20.77 -0.92
CA LEU A 383 -4.22 -21.67 -1.97
C LEU A 383 -5.28 -21.96 -3.04
N TRP A 384 -6.52 -22.27 -2.67
CA TRP A 384 -7.57 -22.51 -3.67
C TRP A 384 -7.87 -21.27 -4.53
N PRO A 385 -8.01 -20.05 -3.98
CA PRO A 385 -8.08 -18.84 -4.79
C PRO A 385 -6.90 -18.68 -5.76
N ALA A 386 -5.69 -19.06 -5.34
CA ALA A 386 -4.48 -18.97 -6.16
C ALA A 386 -4.43 -20.00 -7.30
N MET A 387 -5.06 -21.18 -7.14
CA MET A 387 -4.82 -22.32 -8.04
C MET A 387 -6.03 -22.73 -8.89
N THR A 388 -7.26 -22.42 -8.48
CA THR A 388 -8.49 -22.99 -9.08
C THR A 388 -8.64 -22.67 -10.57
N ALA A 389 -8.25 -21.48 -11.02
CA ALA A 389 -8.38 -21.10 -12.43
C ALA A 389 -7.23 -21.59 -13.32
N HIS A 390 -6.23 -22.27 -12.76
CA HIS A 390 -4.94 -22.50 -13.42
C HIS A 390 -4.66 -23.98 -13.66
N ASP A 391 -3.92 -24.26 -14.73
CA ASP A 391 -3.30 -25.56 -14.92
C ASP A 391 -2.13 -25.71 -13.95
N LEU A 392 -1.99 -26.87 -13.30
CA LEU A 392 -0.93 -27.09 -12.33
C LEU A 392 0.10 -28.08 -12.88
N VAL A 393 1.37 -27.69 -12.79
CA VAL A 393 2.52 -28.55 -13.08
C VAL A 393 3.49 -28.54 -11.90
N CYS A 394 4.28 -29.58 -11.75
CA CYS A 394 5.44 -29.58 -10.85
C CYS A 394 6.59 -30.39 -11.46
N THR A 395 7.82 -30.12 -11.03
CA THR A 395 8.98 -30.85 -11.55
C THR A 395 9.00 -32.29 -11.06
N GLU A 396 9.60 -33.20 -11.84
CA GLU A 396 9.78 -34.60 -11.41
C GLU A 396 10.52 -34.70 -10.06
N GLU A 397 11.51 -33.84 -9.82
CA GLU A 397 12.24 -33.77 -8.55
C GLU A 397 11.35 -33.32 -7.39
N ALA A 398 10.50 -32.30 -7.59
CA ALA A 398 9.55 -31.85 -6.57
C ALA A 398 8.52 -32.93 -6.25
N ALA A 399 7.94 -33.57 -7.27
CA ALA A 399 7.00 -34.68 -7.09
C ALA A 399 7.65 -35.87 -6.38
N ARG A 400 8.88 -36.26 -6.77
CA ARG A 400 9.63 -37.33 -6.12
C ARG A 400 9.87 -37.01 -4.65
N ARG A 401 10.36 -35.81 -4.35
CA ARG A 401 10.66 -35.41 -2.97
C ARG A 401 9.41 -35.34 -2.11
N MET A 402 8.31 -34.84 -2.67
CA MET A 402 7.02 -34.82 -1.98
C MET A 402 6.58 -36.25 -1.61
N ARG A 403 6.61 -37.19 -2.57
CA ARG A 403 6.27 -38.59 -2.32
C ARG A 403 7.16 -39.21 -1.24
N GLU A 404 8.47 -39.02 -1.30
CA GLU A 404 9.40 -39.50 -0.25
C GLU A 404 9.03 -38.99 1.14
N ILE A 405 8.70 -37.70 1.27
CA ILE A 405 8.33 -37.08 2.54
C ILE A 405 7.01 -37.68 3.06
N VAL A 406 5.98 -37.72 2.22
CA VAL A 406 4.66 -38.27 2.59
C VAL A 406 4.77 -39.75 2.93
N ASP A 407 5.58 -40.52 2.19
CA ASP A 407 5.80 -41.93 2.45
C ASP A 407 6.51 -42.16 3.78
N THR A 408 7.47 -41.30 4.13
CA THR A 408 8.25 -41.43 5.36
C THR A 408 7.45 -41.01 6.59
N ILE A 409 6.79 -39.85 6.56
CA ILE A 409 6.21 -39.22 7.76
C ILE A 409 4.70 -38.94 7.67
N GLY A 410 4.09 -39.06 6.49
CA GLY A 410 2.68 -38.67 6.30
C GLY A 410 1.68 -39.67 6.88
N THR A 411 0.49 -39.19 7.25
CA THR A 411 -0.64 -40.04 7.65
C THR A 411 -1.25 -40.76 6.46
N ASP A 412 -2.17 -41.70 6.71
CA ASP A 412 -2.82 -42.45 5.63
C ASP A 412 -3.72 -41.54 4.77
N ALA A 413 -4.32 -40.51 5.39
CA ALA A 413 -5.08 -39.49 4.68
C ALA A 413 -4.19 -38.60 3.80
N GLU A 414 -3.03 -38.15 4.31
CA GLU A 414 -2.06 -37.37 3.54
C GLU A 414 -1.50 -38.16 2.33
N ARG A 415 -1.26 -39.47 2.50
CA ARG A 415 -0.87 -40.38 1.39
C ARG A 415 -1.97 -40.50 0.34
N LYS A 416 -3.22 -40.73 0.77
CA LYS A 416 -4.34 -40.87 -0.16
C LYS A 416 -4.61 -39.57 -0.92
N ARG A 417 -4.51 -38.41 -0.25
CA ARG A 417 -4.59 -37.09 -0.92
C ARG A 417 -3.45 -36.87 -1.90
N THR A 418 -2.24 -37.33 -1.59
CA THR A 418 -1.11 -37.30 -2.53
C THR A 418 -1.39 -38.13 -3.78
N GLN A 419 -1.90 -39.35 -3.62
CA GLN A 419 -2.24 -40.22 -4.76
C GLN A 419 -3.31 -39.59 -5.67
N LEU A 420 -4.37 -39.02 -5.08
CA LEU A 420 -5.42 -38.33 -5.84
C LEU A 420 -4.90 -37.07 -6.54
N MET A 421 -4.12 -36.24 -5.83
CA MET A 421 -3.58 -34.98 -6.37
C MET A 421 -2.59 -35.21 -7.51
N MET A 422 -1.78 -36.27 -7.43
CA MET A 422 -0.78 -36.61 -8.45
C MET A 422 -1.31 -37.55 -9.54
N GLY A 423 -2.51 -38.11 -9.37
CA GLY A 423 -3.05 -39.12 -10.29
C GLY A 423 -2.28 -40.44 -10.24
N ASP A 424 -1.70 -40.78 -9.10
CA ASP A 424 -0.97 -42.04 -8.92
C ASP A 424 -1.96 -43.22 -8.81
N ALA A 425 -1.47 -44.44 -9.07
CA ALA A 425 -2.28 -45.65 -8.91
C ALA A 425 -2.85 -45.75 -7.48
N PRO A 426 -4.14 -46.12 -7.31
CA PRO A 426 -5.06 -46.69 -8.31
C PRO A 426 -5.95 -45.67 -9.05
N PHE A 427 -5.63 -44.38 -9.04
CA PHE A 427 -6.49 -43.31 -9.57
C PHE A 427 -6.04 -42.75 -10.93
N ASN A 428 -5.06 -43.39 -11.57
CA ASN A 428 -4.44 -42.94 -12.83
C ASN A 428 -5.42 -42.83 -14.01
N ASP A 429 -6.52 -43.59 -13.99
CA ASP A 429 -7.53 -43.62 -15.06
C ASP A 429 -8.83 -42.86 -14.68
N CYS A 430 -8.85 -42.19 -13.51
CA CYS A 430 -10.01 -41.40 -13.09
C CYS A 430 -10.05 -40.05 -13.80
N ASP A 431 -11.26 -39.58 -14.13
CA ASP A 431 -11.46 -38.21 -14.60
C ASP A 431 -11.38 -37.21 -13.44
N THR A 432 -11.17 -35.93 -13.75
CA THR A 432 -11.03 -34.86 -12.76
C THR A 432 -12.23 -34.78 -11.80
N THR A 433 -13.46 -35.01 -12.28
CA THR A 433 -14.66 -34.98 -11.43
C THR A 433 -14.60 -36.06 -10.36
N SER A 434 -14.31 -37.31 -10.77
CA SER A 434 -14.16 -38.43 -9.83
C SER A 434 -13.02 -38.22 -8.85
N LEU A 435 -11.91 -37.60 -9.27
CA LEU A 435 -10.80 -37.26 -8.38
C LEU A 435 -11.23 -36.24 -7.32
N LEU A 436 -11.92 -35.18 -7.73
CA LEU A 436 -12.39 -34.13 -6.81
C LEU A 436 -13.43 -34.66 -5.81
N GLU A 437 -14.37 -35.50 -6.24
CA GLU A 437 -15.33 -36.15 -5.35
C GLU A 437 -14.63 -36.99 -4.27
N LYS A 438 -13.68 -37.84 -4.67
CA LYS A 438 -12.88 -38.62 -3.72
C LYS A 438 -12.00 -37.75 -2.83
N PHE A 439 -11.52 -36.62 -3.35
CA PHE A 439 -10.71 -35.68 -2.59
C PHE A 439 -11.56 -34.96 -1.53
N GLN A 440 -12.81 -34.62 -1.85
CA GLN A 440 -13.76 -34.00 -0.93
C GLN A 440 -14.04 -34.89 0.30
N GLU A 441 -14.08 -36.21 0.15
CA GLU A 441 -14.21 -37.16 1.26
C GLU A 441 -13.06 -37.05 2.30
N LEU A 442 -11.94 -36.43 1.92
CA LEU A 442 -10.73 -36.29 2.73
C LEU A 442 -10.52 -34.84 3.24
N SER A 443 -11.55 -33.98 3.17
CA SER A 443 -11.47 -32.56 3.55
C SER A 443 -12.72 -32.08 4.27
N ASP A 444 -12.55 -31.34 5.37
CA ASP A 444 -13.65 -30.65 6.10
C ASP A 444 -14.10 -29.34 5.39
N TYR A 445 -13.37 -28.95 4.37
CA TYR A 445 -13.59 -27.76 3.55
C TYR A 445 -14.06 -28.17 2.15
N GLU A 446 -14.91 -27.34 1.55
CA GLU A 446 -15.44 -27.54 0.20
C GLU A 446 -14.32 -27.41 -0.84
N VAL A 447 -14.03 -28.50 -1.54
CA VAL A 447 -13.03 -28.58 -2.61
C VAL A 447 -13.60 -27.88 -3.84
N PRO A 448 -12.91 -26.87 -4.41
CA PRO A 448 -13.41 -26.16 -5.57
C PRO A 448 -13.55 -27.06 -6.80
N SER A 449 -14.70 -27.01 -7.47
CA SER A 449 -14.96 -27.77 -8.70
C SER A 449 -14.03 -27.38 -9.87
N GLY A 450 -13.49 -26.16 -9.85
CA GLY A 450 -12.52 -25.71 -10.84
C GLY A 450 -11.09 -26.20 -10.62
N TRP A 451 -10.77 -26.81 -9.47
CA TRP A 451 -9.39 -27.19 -9.15
C TRP A 451 -8.89 -28.30 -10.08
N LYS A 452 -7.86 -28.00 -10.88
CA LYS A 452 -7.38 -28.89 -11.93
C LYS A 452 -6.37 -29.91 -11.39
N ILE A 453 -6.88 -31.10 -11.06
CA ILE A 453 -6.08 -32.29 -10.73
C ILE A 453 -6.34 -33.42 -11.75
N PRO A 454 -5.35 -34.29 -12.03
CA PRO A 454 -4.05 -34.40 -11.37
C PRO A 454 -3.03 -33.32 -11.77
N ILE A 455 -2.11 -32.97 -10.86
CA ILE A 455 -0.98 -32.08 -11.13
C ILE A 455 0.01 -32.81 -12.04
N ARG A 456 0.34 -32.20 -13.19
CA ARG A 456 1.20 -32.85 -14.20
C ARG A 456 2.68 -32.71 -13.84
N THR A 457 3.44 -33.79 -13.94
CA THR A 457 4.89 -33.75 -13.75
C THR A 457 5.62 -33.35 -15.02
N VAL A 458 6.62 -32.48 -14.92
CA VAL A 458 7.43 -31.98 -16.06
C VAL A 458 8.92 -32.26 -15.87
N LYS A 459 9.62 -32.45 -16.99
CA LYS A 459 11.07 -32.67 -17.04
C LYS A 459 11.82 -31.33 -17.01
N ALA A 460 12.21 -30.91 -15.81
CA ALA A 460 12.87 -29.62 -15.61
C ALA A 460 14.19 -29.51 -16.39
N LYS A 461 15.06 -30.52 -16.31
CA LYS A 461 16.41 -30.49 -16.91
C LYS A 461 16.40 -30.18 -18.40
N SER A 462 15.56 -30.87 -19.18
CA SER A 462 15.48 -30.66 -20.63
C SER A 462 15.00 -29.26 -20.98
N ALA A 463 14.06 -28.70 -20.22
CA ALA A 463 13.57 -27.34 -20.46
C ALA A 463 14.64 -26.28 -20.12
N ILE A 464 15.35 -26.47 -19.00
CA ILE A 464 16.41 -25.57 -18.56
C ILE A 464 17.59 -25.59 -19.53
N GLU A 465 18.01 -26.78 -19.99
CA GLU A 465 19.07 -26.94 -21.00
C GLU A 465 18.68 -26.28 -22.32
N ALA A 466 17.46 -26.53 -22.83
CA ALA A 466 16.98 -25.91 -24.05
C ALA A 466 16.94 -24.37 -23.95
N ALA A 467 16.47 -23.82 -22.82
CA ALA A 467 16.44 -22.38 -22.58
C ALA A 467 17.84 -21.76 -22.51
N ARG A 468 18.80 -22.47 -21.91
CA ARG A 468 20.20 -22.05 -21.88
C ARG A 468 20.79 -22.01 -23.28
N ASP A 469 20.52 -23.03 -24.09
CA ASP A 469 21.07 -23.17 -25.44
C ASP A 469 20.42 -22.16 -26.41
N GLN A 470 19.15 -21.80 -26.19
CA GLN A 470 18.43 -20.75 -26.92
C GLN A 470 18.76 -19.32 -26.44
N GLY A 471 19.49 -19.17 -25.32
CA GLY A 471 19.84 -17.88 -24.75
C GLY A 471 18.67 -17.12 -24.11
N THR A 472 17.57 -17.81 -23.75
CA THR A 472 16.41 -17.16 -23.10
C THR A 472 16.64 -16.90 -21.61
N LEU A 473 17.55 -17.66 -20.98
CA LEU A 473 17.97 -17.41 -19.60
C LEU A 473 19.10 -16.37 -19.56
N PRO A 474 19.02 -15.34 -18.70
CA PRO A 474 20.06 -14.32 -18.60
C PRO A 474 21.36 -14.91 -18.02
N PRO A 475 22.53 -14.31 -18.30
CA PRO A 475 23.81 -14.84 -17.82
C PRO A 475 23.91 -15.07 -16.30
N VAL A 476 23.24 -14.21 -15.51
CA VAL A 476 23.17 -14.32 -14.04
C VAL A 476 22.50 -15.60 -13.55
N SER A 477 21.66 -16.23 -14.38
CA SER A 477 20.97 -17.48 -14.04
C SER A 477 21.95 -18.61 -13.69
N ARG A 478 23.18 -18.57 -14.22
CA ARG A 478 24.25 -19.53 -13.87
C ARG A 478 24.70 -19.36 -12.41
N LYS A 479 24.80 -18.12 -11.92
CA LYS A 479 25.16 -17.83 -10.53
C LYS A 479 24.07 -18.23 -9.56
N VAL A 480 22.82 -18.00 -9.95
CA VAL A 480 21.68 -18.52 -9.19
C VAL A 480 21.71 -20.04 -9.15
N ALA A 481 21.94 -20.71 -10.28
CA ALA A 481 22.00 -22.17 -10.35
C ALA A 481 23.08 -22.80 -9.46
N GLU A 482 24.25 -22.16 -9.32
CA GLU A 482 25.38 -22.67 -8.51
C GLU A 482 25.05 -22.81 -7.02
N VAL A 483 24.09 -22.04 -6.49
CA VAL A 483 23.78 -22.01 -5.04
C VAL A 483 22.52 -22.80 -4.65
N LEU A 484 21.73 -23.22 -5.63
CA LEU A 484 20.46 -23.91 -5.38
C LEU A 484 20.70 -25.42 -5.17
N SER A 485 19.98 -26.00 -4.21
CA SER A 485 19.90 -27.46 -4.10
C SER A 485 19.17 -28.05 -5.31
N ASP A 486 19.38 -29.34 -5.61
CA ASP A 486 18.80 -30.01 -6.79
C ASP A 486 17.29 -29.77 -6.96
N ILE A 487 16.53 -29.81 -5.86
CA ILE A 487 15.09 -29.56 -5.89
C ILE A 487 14.77 -28.10 -6.21
N ASN A 488 15.41 -27.15 -5.52
CA ASN A 488 15.17 -25.72 -5.74
C ASN A 488 15.64 -25.31 -7.14
N TYR A 489 16.78 -25.85 -7.60
CA TYR A 489 17.28 -25.71 -8.95
C TYR A 489 16.20 -26.15 -9.94
N SER A 490 15.67 -27.37 -9.80
CA SER A 490 14.64 -27.88 -10.73
C SER A 490 13.43 -26.95 -10.78
N VAL A 491 12.90 -26.55 -9.63
CA VAL A 491 11.64 -25.79 -9.52
C VAL A 491 11.81 -24.36 -10.02
N PHE A 492 12.74 -23.60 -9.45
CA PHE A 492 12.87 -22.18 -9.75
C PHE A 492 13.48 -21.93 -11.14
N MET A 493 14.43 -22.76 -11.59
CA MET A 493 15.00 -22.61 -12.93
C MET A 493 14.03 -23.09 -14.01
N TYR A 494 13.18 -24.09 -13.73
CA TYR A 494 12.09 -24.44 -14.66
C TYR A 494 11.11 -23.28 -14.84
N GLY A 495 10.66 -22.67 -13.74
CA GLY A 495 9.81 -21.47 -13.80
C GLY A 495 10.46 -20.33 -14.58
N TRP A 496 11.75 -20.07 -14.34
CA TRP A 496 12.49 -19.04 -15.07
C TRP A 496 12.61 -19.34 -16.57
N SER A 497 13.03 -20.55 -16.91
CA SER A 497 13.30 -20.96 -18.31
C SER A 497 12.05 -21.01 -19.17
N THR A 498 10.89 -21.25 -18.57
CA THR A 498 9.60 -21.37 -19.27
C THR A 498 8.72 -20.12 -19.15
N GLY A 499 9.13 -19.14 -18.34
CA GLY A 499 8.31 -17.97 -18.03
C GLY A 499 7.05 -18.29 -17.21
N VAL A 500 6.98 -19.47 -16.60
CA VAL A 500 5.84 -19.94 -15.80
C VAL A 500 5.98 -19.47 -14.36
N THR A 501 4.94 -18.83 -13.83
CA THR A 501 4.90 -18.40 -12.43
C THR A 501 5.03 -19.60 -11.49
N THR A 502 6.07 -19.56 -10.66
CA THR A 502 6.30 -20.56 -9.62
C THR A 502 5.62 -20.14 -8.32
N ILE A 503 4.82 -21.02 -7.73
CA ILE A 503 4.21 -20.81 -6.43
C ILE A 503 5.00 -21.60 -5.36
N SER A 504 5.40 -20.95 -4.27
CA SER A 504 6.21 -21.57 -3.21
C SER A 504 5.95 -20.94 -1.84
N SER A 505 6.19 -21.67 -0.75
CA SER A 505 6.30 -21.08 0.61
C SER A 505 7.76 -20.87 1.04
N ASN A 506 8.74 -21.14 0.18
CA ASN A 506 10.16 -21.07 0.52
C ASN A 506 10.74 -19.66 0.32
N ARG A 507 10.34 -18.74 1.20
CA ARG A 507 10.77 -17.33 1.15
C ARG A 507 12.29 -17.14 1.19
N THR A 508 13.01 -18.02 1.88
CA THR A 508 14.47 -17.93 2.01
C THR A 508 15.15 -18.08 0.66
N VAL A 509 14.74 -19.10 -0.13
CA VAL A 509 15.32 -19.34 -1.45
C VAL A 509 14.96 -18.22 -2.42
N VAL A 510 13.71 -17.74 -2.39
CA VAL A 510 13.30 -16.62 -3.25
C VAL A 510 14.13 -15.37 -2.97
N LYS A 511 14.33 -15.01 -1.69
CA LYS A 511 15.19 -13.89 -1.31
C LYS A 511 16.66 -14.08 -1.70
N GLN A 512 17.16 -15.31 -1.62
CA GLN A 512 18.52 -15.63 -2.04
C GLN A 512 18.67 -15.44 -3.55
N ILE A 513 17.70 -15.88 -4.35
CA ILE A 513 17.65 -15.64 -5.80
C ILE A 513 17.62 -14.14 -6.09
N GLU A 514 16.71 -13.40 -5.45
CA GLU A 514 16.60 -11.95 -5.60
C GLU A 514 17.93 -11.24 -5.29
N THR A 515 18.56 -11.60 -4.16
CA THR A 515 19.83 -11.03 -3.72
C THR A 515 20.94 -11.25 -4.74
N ILE A 516 21.09 -12.49 -5.25
CA ILE A 516 22.12 -12.81 -6.24
C ILE A 516 21.90 -12.05 -7.54
N ILE A 517 20.64 -11.92 -7.98
CA ILE A 517 20.30 -11.18 -9.19
C ILE A 517 20.67 -9.71 -9.03
N GLU A 518 20.33 -9.09 -7.90
CA GLU A 518 20.67 -7.68 -7.65
C GLU A 518 22.19 -7.45 -7.52
N GLU A 519 22.92 -8.34 -6.84
CA GLU A 519 24.39 -8.26 -6.72
C GLU A 519 25.11 -8.36 -8.07
N HIS A 520 24.51 -9.06 -9.04
CA HIS A 520 25.09 -9.31 -10.36
C HIS A 520 24.36 -8.59 -11.49
N ARG A 521 23.50 -7.61 -11.17
CA ARG A 521 22.73 -6.83 -12.15
C ARG A 521 23.63 -6.04 -13.09
N ASN A 522 24.78 -5.56 -12.61
CA ASN A 522 25.78 -4.84 -13.39
C ASN A 522 25.21 -3.67 -14.24
N GLY A 523 24.18 -2.99 -13.74
CA GLY A 523 23.52 -1.87 -14.42
C GLY A 523 22.49 -2.27 -15.49
N ASP A 524 22.16 -3.55 -15.64
CA ASP A 524 21.06 -4.01 -16.50
C ASP A 524 19.71 -3.76 -15.82
N GLU A 525 19.06 -2.65 -16.15
CA GLU A 525 17.76 -2.28 -15.58
C GLU A 525 16.59 -3.15 -16.07
N ASP A 526 16.76 -3.83 -17.21
CA ASP A 526 15.75 -4.71 -17.79
C ASP A 526 15.87 -6.16 -17.27
N LEU A 527 16.90 -6.47 -16.48
CA LEU A 527 17.11 -7.80 -15.91
C LEU A 527 15.99 -8.17 -14.93
N GLU A 528 15.19 -9.16 -15.33
CA GLU A 528 14.16 -9.79 -14.50
C GLU A 528 14.59 -11.19 -14.03
N GLY A 529 14.26 -11.51 -12.78
CA GLY A 529 14.42 -12.85 -12.23
C GLY A 529 13.22 -13.76 -12.51
N PRO A 530 13.22 -14.98 -11.93
CA PRO A 530 12.11 -15.90 -12.10
C PRO A 530 10.80 -15.30 -11.55
N PRO A 531 9.67 -15.49 -12.26
CA PRO A 531 8.36 -15.11 -11.74
C PRO A 531 7.98 -16.04 -10.59
N VAL A 532 7.94 -15.51 -9.36
CA VAL A 532 7.62 -16.29 -8.17
C VAL A 532 6.56 -15.58 -7.33
N TRP A 533 5.54 -16.34 -6.92
CA TRP A 533 4.62 -15.94 -5.86
C TRP A 533 4.94 -16.72 -4.57
N VAL A 534 5.07 -15.99 -3.47
CA VAL A 534 5.40 -16.56 -2.17
C VAL A 534 4.15 -16.61 -1.30
N CYS A 535 3.69 -17.82 -0.98
CA CYS A 535 2.73 -18.02 0.09
C CYS A 535 3.43 -17.76 1.43
N GLU A 536 2.89 -16.84 2.24
CA GLU A 536 3.52 -16.47 3.52
C GLU A 536 3.56 -17.61 4.53
N THR A 537 2.71 -18.62 4.34
CA THR A 537 2.59 -19.75 5.25
C THR A 537 3.25 -20.98 4.68
N ALA A 538 4.33 -21.39 5.33
CA ALA A 538 4.88 -22.72 5.18
C ALA A 538 4.03 -23.72 5.99
N ARG A 539 3.79 -24.90 5.40
CA ARG A 539 3.08 -26.00 6.06
C ARG A 539 3.97 -27.19 6.30
N SER A 540 3.77 -27.80 7.45
CA SER A 540 4.29 -29.13 7.75
C SER A 540 3.18 -30.16 7.57
N LEU A 541 3.56 -31.41 7.32
CA LEU A 541 2.65 -32.54 7.53
C LEU A 541 2.36 -32.66 9.02
N ALA A 542 1.19 -33.21 9.38
CA ALA A 542 0.87 -33.46 10.79
C ALA A 542 1.91 -34.42 11.41
N GLY A 543 2.38 -35.37 10.60
CA GLY A 543 3.36 -36.37 11.00
C GLY A 543 2.71 -37.53 11.74
N LYS A 544 3.27 -38.73 11.59
CA LYS A 544 2.99 -39.82 12.53
C LYS A 544 3.59 -39.47 13.89
N ASP A 545 2.88 -39.79 14.98
CA ASP A 545 3.48 -39.83 16.31
C ASP A 545 4.80 -40.59 16.18
N LYS A 546 5.91 -39.99 16.64
CA LYS A 546 7.17 -40.72 16.66
C LYS A 546 6.98 -41.86 17.64
N ASP A 547 6.63 -43.04 17.14
CA ASP A 547 7.11 -44.30 17.66
C ASP A 547 8.63 -44.29 17.52
N ARG A 548 9.30 -43.47 18.34
CA ARG A 548 10.64 -43.76 18.79
C ARG A 548 10.49 -45.07 19.53
N LYS A 549 10.70 -46.18 18.81
CA LYS A 549 10.82 -47.51 19.40
C LYS A 549 11.75 -47.42 20.60
N MET A 550 11.15 -47.73 21.75
CA MET A 550 11.70 -48.19 23.04
C MET A 550 12.95 -47.50 23.59
#